data_AF-L7WDI7-F1
#
_entry.id   AF-L7WDI7-F1
#
_cell.length_a   1.000
_cell.length_b   1.000
_cell.length_c   1.000
_cell.angle_alpha   90.00
_cell.angle_beta   90.00
_cell.angle_gamma   90.00
#
_symmetry.space_group_name_H-M   'P 1'
#
loop_
_entity.id
_entity.type
_entity.pdbx_description
1 polymer ?
#
loop_
_entity_poly.entity_id
_entity_poly.type
_entity_poly.pdbx_seq_one_letter_code
_entity_poly.pdbx_strand_id
1 'polypeptide(L)'
;MLDQESITPYQIVGEELTCSIDMHRAQNEVALHDTVTGKTIYGLDSMIEIFAQGKNWIKKPLQFPLVYLPLKQLYNFITYNRKVIAGNAPSPAEDRVCEPDFNYFYRTLFIVLTALFTGLVLNSYTNHITNYFGFTTPWFVEYIICFGQVVWQGTMILLWSRKNSWDYLGNMSAVSTLGGILLLPLLFMNSFFDFSGIVFLVYFMVVVGIMLLEHLRRCSNMNLGYLPTISWLSFRTVVLFSIIWIFN
;
A
#
# COMPACT_ATOMS: atom_id res chain seq x y z
N MET A 1 -24.21 2.62 13.06
CA MET A 1 -23.01 1.79 12.82
C MET A 1 -23.49 0.38 12.56
N LEU A 2 -22.83 -0.37 11.68
CA LEU A 2 -23.10 -1.81 11.52
C LEU A 2 -22.67 -2.51 12.81
N ASP A 3 -23.53 -3.40 13.31
CA ASP A 3 -23.19 -4.34 14.37
C ASP A 3 -22.31 -5.48 13.83
N GLN A 4 -21.66 -6.24 14.72
CA GLN A 4 -20.83 -7.38 14.28
C GLN A 4 -21.67 -8.47 13.61
N GLU A 5 -22.95 -8.57 13.95
CA GLU A 5 -23.88 -9.56 13.40
C GLU A 5 -24.24 -9.28 11.92
N SER A 6 -24.12 -8.03 11.45
CA SER A 6 -24.34 -7.67 10.04
C SER A 6 -23.11 -7.83 9.14
N ILE A 7 -21.97 -8.27 9.68
CA ILE A 7 -20.74 -8.47 8.91
C ILE A 7 -20.41 -9.97 8.84
N THR A 8 -20.55 -10.55 7.65
CA THR A 8 -20.15 -11.93 7.40
C THR A 8 -18.90 -11.98 6.52
N PRO A 9 -17.79 -12.60 6.97
CA PRO A 9 -16.61 -12.79 6.13
C PRO A 9 -16.93 -13.66 4.90
N TYR A 10 -16.46 -13.24 3.73
CA TYR A 10 -16.67 -13.90 2.44
C TYR A 10 -16.42 -15.43 2.48
N GLN A 11 -15.39 -15.87 3.20
CA GLN A 11 -15.00 -17.27 3.29
C GLN A 11 -15.98 -18.16 4.06
N ILE A 12 -16.81 -17.57 4.95
CA ILE A 12 -17.68 -18.32 5.87
C ILE A 12 -19.17 -18.05 5.64
N VAL A 13 -19.53 -17.30 4.59
CA VAL A 13 -20.93 -17.06 4.23
C VAL A 13 -21.65 -18.41 3.99
N GLY A 14 -22.82 -18.57 4.61
CA GLY A 14 -23.65 -19.78 4.47
C GLY A 14 -24.19 -19.96 3.05
N GLU A 15 -24.37 -21.21 2.62
CA GLU A 15 -24.75 -21.54 1.23
C GLU A 15 -26.04 -20.85 0.77
N GLU A 16 -27.02 -20.67 1.66
CA GLU A 16 -28.29 -19.99 1.35
C GLU A 16 -28.09 -18.57 0.81
N LEU A 17 -27.16 -17.80 1.39
CA LEU A 17 -26.82 -16.44 0.96
C LEU A 17 -25.94 -16.43 -0.30
N THR A 18 -25.16 -17.49 -0.54
CA THR A 18 -24.31 -17.56 -1.74
C THR A 18 -25.11 -17.74 -3.03
N CYS A 19 -26.34 -18.24 -2.95
CA CYS A 19 -27.23 -18.36 -4.11
C CYS A 19 -27.80 -17.01 -4.58
N SER A 20 -27.90 -16.02 -3.70
CA SER A 20 -28.45 -14.69 -4.00
C SER A 20 -27.39 -13.61 -4.23
N ILE A 21 -26.13 -13.90 -3.88
CA ILE A 21 -25.00 -13.00 -4.03
C ILE A 21 -24.11 -13.49 -5.18
N ASP A 22 -23.73 -12.57 -6.05
CA ASP A 22 -22.69 -12.81 -7.05
C ASP A 22 -21.34 -12.91 -6.32
N MET A 23 -20.95 -14.14 -6.00
CA MET A 23 -19.74 -14.42 -5.24
C MET A 23 -18.47 -14.01 -5.98
N HIS A 24 -18.46 -14.09 -7.33
CA HIS A 24 -17.31 -13.63 -8.11
C HIS A 24 -17.15 -12.10 -7.99
N ARG A 25 -18.26 -11.37 -8.09
CA ARG A 25 -18.24 -9.91 -7.89
C ARG A 25 -17.89 -9.54 -6.45
N ALA A 26 -18.40 -10.27 -5.47
CA ALA A 26 -18.14 -10.07 -4.04
C ALA A 26 -16.67 -10.32 -3.65
N GLN A 27 -15.91 -11.05 -4.49
CA GLN A 27 -14.45 -11.09 -4.33
C GLN A 27 -13.86 -9.72 -4.56
N ASN A 28 -14.25 -8.97 -5.58
CA ASN A 28 -13.66 -7.66 -5.85
C ASN A 28 -14.33 -6.55 -5.04
N GLU A 29 -15.64 -6.57 -4.95
CA GLU A 29 -16.45 -5.48 -4.43
C GLU A 29 -17.12 -5.86 -3.12
N VAL A 30 -17.25 -4.92 -2.19
CA VAL A 30 -18.00 -5.20 -0.96
C VAL A 30 -19.48 -5.32 -1.29
N ALA A 31 -20.05 -6.49 -1.01
CA ALA A 31 -21.47 -6.79 -1.20
C ALA A 31 -22.27 -6.38 0.03
N LEU A 32 -23.32 -5.58 -0.15
CA LEU A 32 -24.34 -5.32 0.86
C LEU A 32 -25.63 -5.98 0.39
N HIS A 33 -26.03 -7.04 1.09
CA HIS A 33 -27.21 -7.83 0.78
C HIS A 33 -28.35 -7.48 1.74
N ASP A 34 -29.51 -7.14 1.20
CA ASP A 34 -30.75 -6.95 1.96
C ASP A 34 -31.48 -8.29 2.06
N THR A 35 -31.57 -8.82 3.27
CA THR A 35 -32.21 -10.12 3.56
C THR A 35 -33.73 -10.11 3.45
N VAL A 36 -34.36 -8.92 3.46
CA VAL A 36 -35.82 -8.78 3.33
C VAL A 36 -36.21 -8.69 1.86
N THR A 37 -35.51 -7.87 1.08
CA THR A 37 -35.83 -7.66 -0.34
C THR A 37 -35.08 -8.62 -1.28
N GLY A 38 -34.04 -9.29 -0.79
CA GLY A 38 -33.15 -10.14 -1.58
C GLY A 38 -32.21 -9.37 -2.50
N LYS A 39 -32.19 -8.03 -2.44
CA LYS A 39 -31.39 -7.18 -3.33
C LYS A 39 -29.96 -7.04 -2.80
N THR A 40 -28.99 -7.20 -3.68
CA THR A 40 -27.57 -6.94 -3.37
C THR A 40 -27.07 -5.71 -4.12
N ILE A 41 -26.47 -4.77 -3.39
CA ILE A 41 -25.66 -3.69 -3.96
C ILE A 41 -24.18 -4.01 -3.73
N TYR A 42 -23.30 -3.46 -4.57
CA TYR A 42 -21.88 -3.80 -4.53
C TYR A 42 -21.00 -2.54 -4.61
N GLY A 43 -19.77 -2.70 -4.13
CA GLY A 43 -18.68 -1.78 -4.42
C GLY A 43 -18.82 -0.45 -3.69
N LEU A 44 -18.56 0.64 -4.41
CA LEU A 44 -18.70 1.98 -3.84
C LEU A 44 -20.15 2.27 -3.44
N ASP A 45 -21.14 1.75 -4.16
CA ASP A 45 -22.55 2.00 -3.83
C ASP A 45 -22.92 1.39 -2.47
N SER A 46 -22.41 0.18 -2.17
CA SER A 46 -22.51 -0.43 -0.83
C SER A 46 -21.88 0.44 0.24
N MET A 47 -20.66 0.95 -0.02
CA MET A 47 -19.93 1.79 0.94
C MET A 47 -20.67 3.09 1.23
N ILE A 48 -21.22 3.73 0.19
CA ILE A 48 -22.02 4.94 0.34
C ILE A 48 -23.29 4.64 1.14
N GLU A 49 -23.97 3.52 0.89
CA GLU A 49 -25.17 3.14 1.63
C GLU A 49 -24.88 2.91 3.12
N ILE A 50 -23.83 2.14 3.43
CA ILE A 50 -23.37 1.86 4.80
C ILE A 50 -22.99 3.15 5.51
N PHE A 51 -22.25 4.04 4.83
CA PHE A 51 -21.81 5.31 5.40
C PHE A 51 -22.98 6.28 5.62
N ALA A 52 -23.91 6.36 4.66
CA ALA A 52 -25.05 7.26 4.75
C ALA A 52 -26.09 6.81 5.80
N GLN A 53 -26.15 5.52 6.14
CA GLN A 53 -27.12 4.96 7.11
C GLN A 53 -28.56 5.38 6.78
N GLY A 54 -28.93 5.31 5.50
CA GLY A 54 -30.24 5.73 5.00
C GLY A 54 -30.47 7.25 4.94
N LYS A 55 -29.49 8.10 5.33
CA LYS A 55 -29.63 9.57 5.30
C LYS A 55 -29.37 10.13 3.90
N ASN A 56 -30.43 10.57 3.24
CA ASN A 56 -30.37 11.11 1.87
C ASN A 56 -29.47 12.35 1.70
N TRP A 57 -29.30 13.18 2.74
CA TRP A 57 -28.44 14.36 2.67
C TRP A 57 -26.94 14.02 2.65
N ILE A 58 -26.55 12.83 3.08
CA ILE A 58 -25.17 12.30 2.95
C ILE A 58 -25.00 11.58 1.62
N LYS A 59 -25.99 10.74 1.28
CA LYS A 59 -25.97 9.91 0.07
C LYS A 59 -25.93 10.73 -1.22
N LYS A 60 -26.81 11.74 -1.36
CA LYS A 60 -26.94 12.52 -2.60
C LYS A 60 -25.65 13.26 -2.99
N PRO A 61 -24.95 13.97 -2.08
CA PRO A 61 -23.65 14.57 -2.40
C PRO A 61 -22.59 13.55 -2.85
N LEU A 62 -22.52 12.38 -2.21
CA LEU A 62 -21.54 11.34 -2.57
C LEU A 62 -21.83 10.68 -3.93
N GLN A 63 -23.10 10.66 -4.35
CA GLN A 63 -23.54 10.16 -5.65
C GLN A 63 -23.47 11.22 -6.76
N PHE A 64 -23.16 12.48 -6.44
CA PHE A 64 -23.01 13.52 -7.43
C PHE A 64 -21.80 13.22 -8.33
N PRO A 65 -21.89 13.32 -9.68
CA PRO A 65 -20.84 12.82 -10.58
C PRO A 65 -19.42 13.36 -10.31
N LEU A 66 -19.29 14.64 -9.94
CA LEU A 66 -17.98 15.23 -9.63
C LEU A 66 -17.32 14.64 -8.37
N VAL A 67 -18.10 14.07 -7.46
CA VAL A 67 -17.61 13.42 -6.23
C VAL A 67 -17.51 11.91 -6.43
N TYR A 68 -18.53 11.32 -7.06
CA TYR A 68 -18.63 9.87 -7.25
C TYR A 68 -17.50 9.32 -8.12
N LEU A 69 -17.17 9.99 -9.23
CA LEU A 69 -16.13 9.52 -10.15
C LEU A 69 -14.74 9.40 -9.49
N PRO A 70 -14.18 10.45 -8.85
CA PRO A 70 -12.90 10.31 -8.17
C PRO A 70 -12.95 9.31 -7.01
N LEU A 71 -14.07 9.27 -6.26
CA LEU A 71 -14.25 8.31 -5.17
C LEU A 71 -14.26 6.86 -5.69
N LYS A 72 -14.86 6.61 -6.85
CA LYS A 72 -14.86 5.30 -7.52
C LYS A 72 -13.47 4.89 -7.97
N GLN A 73 -12.67 5.83 -8.47
CA GLN A 73 -11.27 5.56 -8.82
C GLN A 73 -10.44 5.22 -7.58
N LEU A 74 -10.62 5.94 -6.48
CA LEU A 74 -9.98 5.64 -5.20
C LEU A 74 -10.40 4.27 -4.66
N TYR A 75 -11.70 3.97 -4.71
CA TYR A 75 -12.24 2.68 -4.30
C TYR A 75 -11.58 1.53 -5.08
N ASN A 76 -11.58 1.60 -6.41
CA ASN A 76 -10.96 0.59 -7.25
C ASN A 76 -9.45 0.47 -7.00
N PHE A 77 -8.76 1.61 -6.83
CA PHE A 77 -7.34 1.65 -6.52
C PHE A 77 -7.00 0.86 -5.25
N ILE A 78 -7.78 1.05 -4.18
CA ILE A 78 -7.59 0.30 -2.92
C ILE A 78 -7.97 -1.16 -3.14
N THR A 79 -9.14 -1.42 -3.72
CA THR A 79 -9.69 -2.77 -3.93
C THR A 79 -8.72 -3.69 -4.68
N TYR A 80 -8.23 -3.27 -5.85
CA TYR A 80 -7.35 -4.10 -6.67
C TYR A 80 -5.94 -4.28 -6.10
N ASN A 81 -5.55 -3.44 -5.13
CA ASN A 81 -4.26 -3.55 -4.44
C ASN A 81 -4.40 -4.10 -3.01
N ARG A 82 -5.60 -4.40 -2.51
CA ARG A 82 -5.80 -4.79 -1.11
C ARG A 82 -5.00 -6.03 -0.71
N LYS A 83 -4.82 -6.99 -1.63
CA LYS A 83 -4.01 -8.20 -1.44
C LYS A 83 -2.56 -7.85 -1.08
N VAL A 84 -1.94 -6.97 -1.86
CA VAL A 84 -0.56 -6.52 -1.60
C VAL A 84 -0.47 -5.50 -0.48
N ILE A 85 -1.53 -4.73 -0.17
CA ILE A 85 -1.56 -3.84 1.00
C ILE A 85 -1.58 -4.68 2.28
N ALA A 86 -2.44 -5.71 2.35
CA ALA A 86 -2.58 -6.61 3.49
C ALA A 86 -1.40 -7.57 3.71
N GLY A 87 -0.53 -7.76 2.71
CA GLY A 87 0.71 -8.51 2.87
C GLY A 87 0.70 -9.94 2.38
N ASN A 88 -0.17 -10.28 1.42
CA ASN A 88 -0.25 -11.61 0.81
C ASN A 88 -0.30 -12.75 1.84
N ALA A 89 -0.99 -12.54 2.96
CA ALA A 89 -1.17 -13.61 3.94
C ALA A 89 -1.92 -14.79 3.29
N PRO A 90 -1.54 -16.05 3.58
CA PRO A 90 -2.22 -17.23 3.04
C PRO A 90 -3.72 -17.21 3.37
N SER A 91 -4.56 -17.59 2.41
CA SER A 91 -5.99 -17.75 2.68
C SER A 91 -6.21 -18.95 3.63
N PRO A 92 -7.01 -18.79 4.69
CA PRO A 92 -7.33 -19.90 5.61
C PRO A 92 -8.28 -20.95 5.02
N ALA A 93 -8.95 -20.65 3.90
CA ALA A 93 -9.85 -21.56 3.21
C ALA A 93 -9.41 -21.76 1.75
N GLU A 94 -9.31 -23.02 1.33
CA GLU A 94 -8.96 -23.41 -0.05
C GLU A 94 -10.12 -23.16 -1.03
N ASP A 95 -11.37 -23.36 -0.59
CA ASP A 95 -12.54 -23.34 -1.49
C ASP A 95 -13.06 -21.93 -1.82
N ARG A 96 -12.77 -20.92 -0.97
CA ARG A 96 -13.25 -19.53 -1.14
C ARG A 96 -12.13 -18.52 -0.90
N VAL A 97 -11.29 -18.35 -1.92
CA VAL A 97 -10.18 -17.40 -1.90
C VAL A 97 -10.71 -15.96 -1.98
N CYS A 98 -10.42 -15.14 -0.98
CA CYS A 98 -10.83 -13.72 -0.90
C CYS A 98 -9.79 -12.78 -1.54
N GLU A 99 -9.28 -13.15 -2.72
CA GLU A 99 -8.31 -12.36 -3.46
C GLU A 99 -9.00 -11.58 -4.59
N PRO A 100 -8.71 -10.28 -4.75
CA PRO A 100 -9.24 -9.53 -5.88
C PRO A 100 -8.58 -9.98 -7.17
N ASP A 101 -9.27 -9.80 -8.28
CA ASP A 101 -8.72 -9.95 -9.61
C ASP A 101 -7.51 -9.04 -9.81
N PHE A 102 -6.53 -9.53 -10.56
CA PHE A 102 -5.35 -8.74 -10.84
C PHE A 102 -5.64 -7.68 -11.91
N ASN A 103 -5.41 -6.41 -11.57
CA ASN A 103 -5.55 -5.29 -12.49
C ASN A 103 -4.21 -4.55 -12.70
N TYR A 104 -3.64 -4.67 -13.90
CA TYR A 104 -2.35 -4.06 -14.26
C TYR A 104 -2.34 -2.54 -14.15
N PHE A 105 -3.45 -1.88 -14.50
CA PHE A 105 -3.55 -0.42 -14.45
C PHE A 105 -3.45 0.08 -13.00
N TYR A 106 -4.30 -0.45 -12.11
CA TYR A 106 -4.28 -0.04 -10.70
C TYR A 106 -3.02 -0.48 -9.97
N ARG A 107 -2.41 -1.63 -10.33
CA ARG A 107 -1.13 -2.05 -9.76
C ARG A 107 0.01 -1.12 -10.16
N THR A 108 0.09 -0.76 -11.45
CA THR A 108 1.11 0.18 -11.94
C THR A 108 0.93 1.56 -11.30
N LEU A 109 -0.31 2.05 -11.25
CA LEU A 109 -0.62 3.31 -10.60
C LEU A 109 -0.20 3.31 -9.12
N PHE A 110 -0.43 2.21 -8.40
CA PHE A 110 -0.03 2.07 -6.99
C PHE A 110 1.48 2.13 -6.80
N ILE A 111 2.25 1.43 -7.63
CA ILE A 111 3.72 1.44 -7.58
C ILE A 111 4.25 2.85 -7.87
N VAL A 112 3.75 3.51 -8.92
CA VAL A 112 4.20 4.86 -9.32
C VAL A 112 3.85 5.90 -8.26
N LEU A 113 2.61 5.92 -7.78
CA LEU A 113 2.19 6.86 -6.72
C LEU A 113 2.96 6.63 -5.43
N THR A 114 3.26 5.37 -5.09
CA THR A 114 4.12 5.05 -3.95
C THR A 114 5.52 5.64 -4.13
N ALA A 115 6.15 5.43 -5.28
CA ALA A 115 7.51 5.94 -5.54
C ALA A 115 7.56 7.47 -5.49
N LEU A 116 6.53 8.14 -6.02
CA LEU A 116 6.39 9.60 -5.92
C LEU A 116 6.20 10.08 -4.48
N PHE A 117 5.26 9.48 -3.75
CA PHE A 117 4.98 9.81 -2.36
C PHE A 117 6.22 9.63 -1.48
N THR A 118 6.87 8.47 -1.59
CA THR A 118 8.07 8.15 -0.79
C THR A 118 9.26 9.00 -1.19
N GLY A 119 9.46 9.30 -2.47
CA GLY A 119 10.48 10.24 -2.93
C GLY A 119 10.27 11.65 -2.36
N LEU A 120 9.03 12.14 -2.33
CA LEU A 120 8.68 13.43 -1.73
C LEU A 120 8.98 13.47 -0.23
N VAL A 121 8.54 12.45 0.51
CA VAL A 121 8.77 12.38 1.96
C VAL A 121 10.26 12.26 2.27
N LEU A 122 10.97 11.37 1.57
CA LEU A 122 12.40 11.20 1.74
C LEU A 122 13.16 12.48 1.41
N ASN A 123 12.81 13.21 0.35
CA ASN A 123 13.50 14.45 0.01
C ASN A 123 13.39 15.49 1.13
N SER A 124 12.22 15.62 1.75
CA SER A 124 12.05 16.49 2.93
C SER A 124 12.88 15.99 4.11
N TYR A 125 12.88 14.67 4.35
CA TYR A 125 13.53 14.05 5.49
C TYR A 125 15.06 14.04 5.40
N THR A 126 15.62 13.68 4.25
CA THR A 126 17.07 13.50 4.08
C THR A 126 17.82 14.81 4.15
N ASN A 127 17.21 15.95 3.77
CA ASN A 127 17.79 17.27 3.95
C ASN A 127 18.20 17.55 5.41
N HIS A 128 17.42 17.09 6.40
CA HIS A 128 17.78 17.25 7.81
C HIS A 128 19.00 16.42 8.22
N ILE A 129 19.19 15.25 7.60
CA ILE A 129 20.34 14.38 7.87
C ILE A 129 21.58 14.89 7.14
N THR A 130 21.49 15.21 5.84
CA THR A 130 22.65 15.62 5.04
C THR A 130 23.21 16.95 5.53
N ASN A 131 22.35 17.91 5.87
CA ASN A 131 22.78 19.20 6.44
C ASN A 131 23.58 19.02 7.73
N TYR A 132 23.22 18.03 8.56
CA TYR A 132 23.97 17.71 9.76
C TYR A 132 25.40 17.19 9.47
N PHE A 133 25.57 16.48 8.35
CA PHE A 133 26.88 16.01 7.87
C PHE A 133 27.61 17.02 6.96
N GLY A 134 27.05 18.21 6.74
CA GLY A 134 27.71 19.29 6.00
C GLY A 134 27.56 19.24 4.47
N PHE A 135 26.67 18.40 3.94
CA PHE A 135 26.40 18.33 2.49
C PHE A 135 24.91 18.40 2.18
N THR A 136 24.58 18.65 0.91
CA THR A 136 23.18 18.70 0.42
C THR A 136 23.04 17.86 -0.84
N THR A 137 21.86 17.31 -1.07
CA THR A 137 21.55 16.57 -2.30
C THR A 137 20.52 17.34 -3.14
N PRO A 138 20.61 17.29 -4.47
CA PRO A 138 19.57 17.85 -5.33
C PRO A 138 18.20 17.22 -5.10
N TRP A 139 17.13 18.01 -5.30
CA TRP A 139 15.74 17.61 -5.05
C TRP A 139 15.28 16.34 -5.79
N PHE A 140 15.91 16.01 -6.93
CA PHE A 140 15.55 14.86 -7.75
C PHE A 140 16.22 13.55 -7.31
N VAL A 141 17.24 13.60 -6.44
CA VAL A 141 18.04 12.42 -6.08
C VAL A 141 17.17 11.33 -5.45
N GLU A 142 16.32 11.68 -4.48
CA GLU A 142 15.44 10.69 -3.81
C GLU A 142 14.43 10.05 -4.77
N TYR A 143 13.95 10.79 -5.78
CA TYR A 143 13.10 10.21 -6.82
C TYR A 143 13.86 9.20 -7.67
N ILE A 144 15.09 9.52 -8.10
CA ILE A 144 15.94 8.58 -8.83
C ILE A 144 16.20 7.32 -8.00
N ILE A 145 16.42 7.46 -6.70
CA ILE A 145 16.64 6.32 -5.80
C ILE A 145 15.37 5.48 -5.67
N CYS A 146 14.21 6.09 -5.46
CA CYS A 146 12.94 5.37 -5.32
C CYS A 146 12.55 4.63 -6.61
N PHE A 147 12.59 5.30 -7.76
CA PHE A 147 12.31 4.67 -9.05
C PHE A 147 13.39 3.65 -9.42
N GLY A 148 14.66 3.97 -9.18
CA GLY A 148 15.79 3.06 -9.39
C GLY A 148 15.66 1.79 -8.56
N GLN A 149 15.21 1.90 -7.31
CA GLN A 149 14.94 0.75 -6.45
C GLN A 149 13.82 -0.13 -7.05
N VAL A 150 12.73 0.48 -7.53
CA VAL A 150 11.62 -0.26 -8.17
C VAL A 150 12.10 -0.98 -9.42
N VAL A 151 12.88 -0.33 -10.28
CA VAL A 151 13.45 -0.94 -11.49
C VAL A 151 14.40 -2.07 -11.13
N TRP A 152 15.34 -1.84 -10.21
CA TRP A 152 16.29 -2.85 -9.74
C TRP A 152 15.58 -4.08 -9.20
N GLN A 153 14.63 -3.88 -8.28
CA GLN A 153 13.86 -4.97 -7.68
C GLN A 153 12.96 -5.68 -8.69
N GLY A 154 12.36 -4.92 -9.61
CA GLY A 154 11.57 -5.45 -10.72
C GLY A 154 12.39 -6.36 -11.62
N THR A 155 13.57 -5.93 -12.05
CA THR A 155 14.48 -6.75 -12.86
C THR A 155 14.93 -8.00 -12.12
N MET A 156 15.32 -7.88 -10.85
CA MET A 156 15.75 -9.02 -10.03
C MET A 156 14.62 -10.04 -9.89
N ILE A 157 13.41 -9.63 -9.51
CA ILE A 157 12.31 -10.58 -9.31
C ILE A 157 11.80 -11.18 -10.62
N LEU A 158 11.86 -10.44 -11.73
CA LEU A 158 11.50 -10.98 -13.05
C LEU A 158 12.42 -12.12 -13.47
N LEU A 159 13.72 -12.03 -13.14
CA LEU A 159 14.71 -13.07 -13.41
C LEU A 159 14.59 -14.25 -12.42
N TRP A 160 14.24 -13.99 -11.16
CA TRP A 160 14.20 -15.01 -10.11
C TRP A 160 12.86 -15.75 -10.01
N SER A 161 11.74 -15.01 -10.00
CA SER A 161 10.38 -15.55 -9.86
C SER A 161 9.37 -14.71 -10.65
N ARG A 162 9.36 -14.91 -11.97
CA ARG A 162 8.48 -14.19 -12.90
C ARG A 162 7.00 -14.21 -12.48
N LYS A 163 6.53 -15.36 -11.95
CA LYS A 163 5.14 -15.55 -11.52
C LYS A 163 4.75 -14.61 -10.37
N ASN A 164 5.68 -14.30 -9.46
CA ASN A 164 5.43 -13.48 -8.28
C ASN A 164 5.81 -12.01 -8.47
N SER A 165 6.30 -11.62 -9.65
CA SER A 165 6.93 -10.31 -9.90
C SER A 165 6.05 -9.12 -9.52
N TRP A 166 4.82 -9.08 -10.02
CA TRP A 166 3.89 -7.98 -9.75
C TRP A 166 3.41 -7.95 -8.30
N ASP A 167 3.21 -9.11 -7.68
CA ASP A 167 2.81 -9.23 -6.28
C ASP A 167 3.94 -8.81 -5.34
N TYR A 168 5.18 -9.16 -5.68
CA TYR A 168 6.35 -8.68 -4.98
C TYR A 168 6.51 -7.16 -5.08
N LEU A 169 6.43 -6.58 -6.28
CA LEU A 169 6.54 -5.12 -6.47
C LEU A 169 5.42 -4.35 -5.75
N GLY A 170 4.20 -4.90 -5.73
CA GLY A 170 3.10 -4.35 -4.96
C GLY A 170 3.38 -4.40 -3.45
N ASN A 171 3.86 -5.53 -2.93
CA ASN A 171 4.21 -5.65 -1.51
C ASN A 171 5.34 -4.72 -1.11
N MET A 172 6.38 -4.65 -1.92
CA MET A 172 7.50 -3.73 -1.72
C MET A 172 7.03 -2.26 -1.73
N SER A 173 6.06 -1.92 -2.59
CA SER A 173 5.43 -0.60 -2.59
C SER A 173 4.65 -0.36 -1.29
N ALA A 174 3.87 -1.33 -0.82
CA ALA A 174 3.19 -1.21 0.47
C ALA A 174 4.17 -0.98 1.64
N VAL A 175 5.31 -1.68 1.67
CA VAL A 175 6.37 -1.46 2.67
C VAL A 175 6.97 -0.05 2.55
N SER A 176 7.20 0.43 1.32
CA SER A 176 7.75 1.77 1.08
C SER A 176 6.77 2.86 1.53
N THR A 177 5.48 2.70 1.25
CA THR A 177 4.41 3.60 1.73
C THR A 177 4.34 3.60 3.25
N LEU A 178 4.43 2.43 3.89
CA LEU A 178 4.50 2.33 5.36
C LEU A 178 5.69 3.13 5.90
N GLY A 179 6.88 2.96 5.31
CA GLY A 179 8.06 3.74 5.65
C GLY A 179 7.85 5.24 5.53
N GLY A 180 7.32 5.71 4.39
CA GLY A 180 7.02 7.13 4.17
C GLY A 180 6.03 7.68 5.21
N ILE A 181 4.95 6.96 5.49
CA ILE A 181 3.97 7.35 6.52
C ILE A 181 4.62 7.43 7.90
N LEU A 182 5.47 6.47 8.26
CA LEU A 182 6.16 6.45 9.55
C LEU A 182 7.17 7.59 9.70
N LEU A 183 7.68 8.19 8.63
CA LEU A 183 8.58 9.36 8.71
C LEU A 183 7.84 10.69 8.93
N LEU A 184 6.55 10.78 8.54
CA LEU A 184 5.76 12.01 8.63
C LEU A 184 5.61 12.58 10.05
N PRO A 185 5.41 11.79 11.12
CA PRO A 185 5.27 12.32 12.47
C PRO A 185 6.46 13.16 12.92
N LEU A 186 7.70 12.72 12.65
CA LEU A 186 8.87 13.50 13.03
C LEU A 186 9.00 14.78 12.21
N LEU A 187 8.70 14.74 10.91
CA LEU A 187 8.65 15.96 10.07
C LEU A 187 7.61 16.96 10.58
N PHE A 188 6.44 16.48 10.97
CA PHE A 188 5.38 17.31 11.54
C PHE A 188 5.81 17.92 12.88
N MET A 189 6.37 17.13 13.79
CA MET A 189 6.88 17.61 15.07
C MET A 189 8.02 18.61 14.89
N ASN A 190 8.86 18.44 13.86
CA ASN A 190 9.95 19.36 13.55
C ASN A 190 9.46 20.77 13.15
N SER A 191 8.18 20.92 12.79
CA SER A 191 7.58 22.24 12.54
C SER A 191 7.29 23.03 13.84
N PHE A 192 7.31 22.36 14.99
CA PHE A 192 7.06 22.95 16.31
C PHE A 192 8.30 22.95 17.21
N PHE A 193 9.18 21.98 17.02
CA PHE A 193 10.38 21.78 17.83
C PHE A 193 11.60 21.57 16.92
N ASP A 194 12.73 22.21 17.23
CA ASP A 194 13.96 21.98 16.47
C ASP A 194 14.64 20.68 16.94
N PHE A 195 14.61 19.65 16.09
CA PHE A 195 15.34 18.40 16.34
C PHE A 195 16.70 18.41 15.67
N SER A 196 17.70 17.82 16.33
CA SER A 196 19.04 17.65 15.75
C SER A 196 19.04 16.57 14.66
N GLY A 197 20.00 16.65 13.72
CA GLY A 197 20.16 15.64 12.67
C GLY A 197 20.40 14.22 13.20
N ILE A 198 20.98 14.07 14.40
CA ILE A 198 21.13 12.76 15.06
C ILE A 198 19.76 12.14 15.37
N VAL A 199 18.78 12.94 15.83
CA VAL A 199 17.42 12.45 16.12
C VAL A 199 16.78 11.93 14.83
N PHE A 200 16.90 12.70 13.74
CA PHE A 200 16.44 12.27 12.42
C PHE A 200 17.10 10.96 11.97
N LEU A 201 18.41 10.81 12.19
CA LEU A 201 19.15 9.60 11.83
C LEU A 201 18.69 8.38 12.64
N VAL A 202 18.59 8.51 13.97
CA VAL A 202 18.15 7.41 14.84
C VAL A 202 16.72 7.00 14.50
N TYR A 203 15.82 7.97 14.32
CA TYR A 203 14.44 7.69 13.93
C TYR A 203 14.34 7.01 12.56
N PHE A 204 15.14 7.46 11.59
CA PHE A 204 15.24 6.83 10.28
C PHE A 204 15.66 5.36 10.39
N MET A 205 16.66 5.04 11.23
CA MET A 205 17.10 3.66 11.45
C MET A 205 16.00 2.79 12.09
N VAL A 206 15.21 3.33 13.00
CA VAL A 206 14.04 2.63 13.56
C VAL A 206 13.02 2.32 12.46
N VAL A 207 12.68 3.31 11.63
CA VAL A 207 11.74 3.12 10.51
C VAL A 207 12.26 2.08 9.51
N VAL A 208 13.55 2.17 9.12
CA VAL A 208 14.19 1.17 8.24
C VAL A 208 14.15 -0.23 8.86
N GLY A 209 14.35 -0.36 10.17
CA GLY A 209 14.22 -1.63 10.89
C GLY A 209 12.81 -2.22 10.80
N ILE A 210 11.78 -1.41 11.02
CA ILE A 210 10.37 -1.83 10.86
C ILE A 210 10.09 -2.25 9.41
N MET A 211 10.55 -1.47 8.44
CA MET A 211 10.40 -1.80 7.01
C MET A 211 11.08 -3.13 6.66
N LEU A 212 12.28 -3.38 7.20
CA LEU A 212 13.03 -4.61 6.95
C LEU A 212 12.28 -5.84 7.50
N LEU A 213 11.78 -5.76 8.73
CA LEU A 213 10.99 -6.84 9.33
C LEU A 213 9.71 -7.12 8.53
N GLU A 214 9.03 -6.07 8.09
CA GLU A 214 7.82 -6.20 7.27
C GLU A 214 8.11 -6.77 5.88
N HIS A 215 9.23 -6.38 5.27
CA HIS A 215 9.68 -6.91 3.99
C HIS A 215 10.00 -8.41 4.09
N LEU A 216 10.70 -8.83 5.14
CA LEU A 216 10.99 -10.24 5.43
C LEU A 216 9.71 -11.04 5.62
N ARG A 217 8.77 -10.53 6.43
CA ARG A 217 7.45 -11.16 6.65
C ARG A 217 6.72 -11.39 5.32
N ARG A 218 6.67 -10.38 4.46
CA ARG A 218 5.99 -10.47 3.15
C ARG A 218 6.70 -11.39 2.17
N CYS A 219 8.03 -11.40 2.16
CA CYS A 219 8.79 -12.35 1.33
C CYS A 219 8.57 -13.79 1.79
N SER A 220 8.45 -14.02 3.10
CA SER A 220 8.09 -15.31 3.68
C SER A 220 6.69 -15.76 3.25
N ASN A 221 5.69 -14.87 3.35
CA ASN A 221 4.32 -15.16 2.91
C ASN A 221 4.22 -15.56 1.42
N MET A 222 5.15 -15.09 0.59
CA MET A 222 5.23 -15.41 -0.85
C MET A 222 6.23 -16.54 -1.18
N ASN A 223 6.86 -17.16 -0.17
CA ASN A 223 7.91 -18.18 -0.35
C ASN A 223 9.08 -17.74 -1.26
N LEU A 224 9.50 -16.46 -1.18
CA LEU A 224 10.57 -15.90 -2.00
C LEU A 224 11.98 -16.03 -1.38
N GLY A 225 12.06 -16.48 -0.12
CA GLY A 225 13.31 -16.52 0.65
C GLY A 225 13.89 -15.14 0.93
N TYR A 226 15.20 -15.07 1.19
CA TYR A 226 15.88 -13.84 1.60
C TYR A 226 16.51 -13.05 0.45
N LEU A 227 16.60 -13.63 -0.76
CA LEU A 227 17.24 -13.00 -1.92
C LEU A 227 16.67 -11.60 -2.23
N PRO A 228 15.34 -11.38 -2.25
CA PRO A 228 14.81 -10.06 -2.54
C PRO A 228 15.23 -9.00 -1.51
N THR A 229 15.33 -9.40 -0.23
CA THR A 229 15.74 -8.52 0.86
C THR A 229 17.23 -8.20 0.80
N ILE A 230 18.08 -9.19 0.50
CA ILE A 230 19.52 -8.98 0.29
C ILE A 230 19.72 -8.01 -0.87
N SER A 231 19.06 -8.25 -2.01
CA SER A 231 19.10 -7.37 -3.18
C SER A 231 18.65 -5.94 -2.85
N TRP A 232 17.66 -5.80 -1.97
CA TRP A 232 17.13 -4.50 -1.55
C TRP A 232 18.16 -3.72 -0.73
N LEU A 233 18.75 -4.37 0.26
CA LEU A 233 19.81 -3.80 1.10
C LEU A 233 21.05 -3.46 0.25
N SER A 234 21.49 -4.36 -0.63
CA SER A 234 22.65 -4.13 -1.49
C SER A 234 22.47 -2.88 -2.36
N PHE A 235 21.31 -2.69 -2.99
CA PHE A 235 21.03 -1.47 -3.75
C PHE A 235 21.13 -0.22 -2.87
N ARG A 236 20.50 -0.23 -1.68
CA ARG A 236 20.53 0.91 -0.76
C ARG A 236 21.93 1.24 -0.27
N THR A 237 22.74 0.23 0.05
CA THR A 237 24.13 0.41 0.47
C THR A 237 24.99 1.00 -0.64
N VAL A 238 24.89 0.49 -1.88
CA VAL A 238 25.64 1.03 -3.03
C VAL A 238 25.25 2.47 -3.32
N VAL A 239 23.95 2.78 -3.30
CA VAL A 239 23.45 4.14 -3.47
C VAL A 239 23.97 5.06 -2.37
N LEU A 240 23.93 4.65 -1.10
CA LEU A 240 24.43 5.45 0.01
C LEU A 240 25.91 5.80 -0.17
N PHE A 241 26.76 4.81 -0.49
CA PHE A 241 28.18 5.07 -0.76
C PHE A 241 28.37 6.01 -1.95
N SER A 242 27.56 5.87 -2.99
CA SER A 242 27.62 6.75 -4.17
C SER A 242 27.24 8.20 -3.83
N ILE A 243 26.21 8.41 -3.01
CA ILE A 243 25.81 9.75 -2.55
C ILE A 243 26.93 10.40 -1.76
N ILE A 244 27.50 9.67 -0.78
CA ILE A 244 28.59 10.19 0.04
C ILE A 244 29.80 10.52 -0.84
N TRP A 245 30.17 9.66 -1.79
CA TRP A 245 31.30 9.92 -2.68
C TRP A 245 31.10 11.12 -3.61
N ILE A 246 29.86 11.37 -4.06
CA ILE A 246 29.57 12.42 -5.06
C ILE A 246 29.35 13.79 -4.38
N PHE A 247 28.76 13.83 -3.19
CA PHE A 247 28.28 15.06 -2.56
C PHE A 247 29.03 15.49 -1.29
N ASN A 248 29.90 14.65 -0.73
CA ASN A 248 30.80 15.00 0.38
C ASN A 248 32.22 15.23 -0.14
#